data_AF-A0A4P6P2P2-F1
#
_entry.id   AF-A0A4P6P2P2-F1
#
_cell.length_a   1.000
_cell.length_b   1.000
_cell.length_c   1.000
_cell.angle_alpha   90.00
_cell.angle_beta   90.00
_cell.angle_gamma   90.00
#
_symmetry.space_group_name_H-M   'P 1'
#
loop_
_entity.id
_entity.type
_entity.pdbx_description
1 polymer ?
#
loop_
_entity_poly.entity_id
_entity_poly.type
_entity_poly.pdbx_seq_one_letter_code
_entity_poly.pdbx_strand_id
1 'polypeptide(L)'
;MSQEQQPEQNDKKALSAEQEELSPLDDTWAELSQDWQSQAVPKTDIAALVKQTKRRTQGAKLCFALNIIVTLGLLIFFLFGVWQGKLGEPVNTYVGGGAFLSIIFVYLETKVRLATWRQLCDSPEKAIDNAILSCQSSIKYMVITKLSFIPFLALVNWFVYTVSKVENKDMLTGFIYVNGFMLLMYVFVDYLHRKRKKQYKQLVDSISELKSG
;
A
#
# COMPACT_ATOMS: atom_id res chain seq x y z
N MET A 1 79.88 16.79 -46.52
CA MET A 1 79.83 17.05 -45.07
C MET A 1 78.50 17.74 -44.80
N SER A 2 77.78 17.24 -43.81
CA SER A 2 76.46 17.72 -43.33
C SER A 2 75.25 17.22 -44.13
N GLN A 3 74.19 16.67 -43.56
CA GLN A 3 73.90 16.17 -42.21
C GLN A 3 72.61 15.33 -42.39
N GLU A 4 72.66 14.01 -42.18
CA GLU A 4 71.48 13.17 -41.97
C GLU A 4 71.11 13.24 -40.49
N GLN A 5 70.07 14.00 -40.14
CA GLN A 5 69.38 14.08 -38.84
C GLN A 5 68.13 14.98 -39.10
N GLN A 6 66.86 14.70 -38.82
CA GLN A 6 66.10 13.68 -38.09
C GLN A 6 64.61 13.89 -38.47
N PRO A 7 63.83 12.85 -38.81
CA PRO A 7 62.36 12.90 -38.69
C PRO A 7 61.89 12.41 -37.31
N GLU A 8 62.59 11.46 -36.70
CA GLU A 8 62.14 10.74 -35.49
C GLU A 8 62.08 11.59 -34.21
N GLN A 9 62.74 12.75 -34.17
CA GLN A 9 62.74 13.59 -32.95
C GLN A 9 61.50 14.48 -32.84
N ASN A 10 60.81 14.75 -33.96
CA ASN A 10 59.60 15.57 -33.97
C ASN A 10 58.35 14.75 -33.59
N ASP A 11 58.27 13.50 -34.03
CA ASP A 11 57.16 12.59 -33.68
C ASP A 11 57.15 12.20 -32.20
N LYS A 12 58.34 12.00 -31.59
CA LYS A 12 58.42 11.72 -30.14
C LYS A 12 58.00 12.91 -29.28
N LYS A 13 58.19 14.14 -29.77
CA LYS A 13 57.84 15.37 -29.07
C LYS A 13 56.34 15.69 -29.20
N ALA A 14 55.74 15.33 -30.32
CA ALA A 14 54.29 15.38 -30.53
C ALA A 14 53.55 14.33 -29.69
N LEU A 15 54.06 13.08 -29.64
CA LEU A 15 53.49 12.01 -28.81
C LEU A 15 53.56 12.33 -27.30
N SER A 16 54.66 12.93 -26.84
CA SER A 16 54.80 13.32 -25.44
C SER A 16 53.88 14.48 -25.05
N ALA A 17 53.62 15.42 -25.98
CA ALA A 17 52.71 16.54 -25.74
C ALA A 17 51.24 16.11 -25.72
N GLU A 18 50.84 15.17 -26.59
CA GLU A 18 49.51 14.54 -26.52
C GLU A 18 49.33 13.73 -25.24
N GLN A 19 50.35 12.98 -24.79
CA GLN A 19 50.29 12.24 -23.52
C GLN A 19 50.21 13.16 -22.29
N GLU A 20 50.81 14.34 -22.34
CA GLU A 20 50.77 15.34 -21.25
C GLU A 20 49.45 16.12 -21.22
N GLU A 21 48.73 16.25 -22.34
CA GLU A 21 47.35 16.79 -22.40
C GLU A 21 46.27 15.75 -22.07
N LEU A 22 46.49 14.47 -22.37
CA LEU A 22 45.59 13.36 -22.03
C LEU A 22 45.64 13.00 -20.54
N SER A 23 46.81 13.11 -19.89
CA SER A 23 46.95 12.84 -18.44
C SER A 23 46.04 13.68 -17.54
N PRO A 24 45.91 15.02 -17.69
CA PRO A 24 45.00 15.81 -16.86
C PRO A 24 43.53 15.56 -17.18
N LEU A 25 43.19 15.16 -18.42
CA LEU A 25 41.85 14.71 -18.78
C LEU A 25 41.50 13.40 -18.09
N ASP A 26 42.42 12.44 -18.07
CA ASP A 26 42.25 11.15 -17.38
C ASP A 26 42.11 11.33 -15.86
N ASP A 27 42.89 12.23 -15.26
CA ASP A 27 42.76 12.56 -13.83
C ASP A 27 41.42 13.25 -13.53
N THR A 28 40.96 14.14 -14.41
CA THR A 28 39.65 14.81 -14.29
C THR A 28 38.50 13.82 -14.48
N TRP A 29 38.61 12.87 -15.42
CA TRP A 29 37.65 11.79 -15.61
C TRP A 29 37.65 10.82 -14.45
N ALA A 30 38.82 10.52 -13.87
CA ALA A 30 38.93 9.68 -12.67
C ALA A 30 38.23 10.35 -11.49
N GLU A 31 38.47 11.65 -11.27
CA GLU A 31 37.81 12.43 -10.22
C GLU A 31 36.30 12.51 -10.44
N LEU A 32 35.84 12.81 -11.66
CA LEU A 32 34.41 12.83 -12.00
C LEU A 32 33.75 11.46 -11.87
N SER A 33 34.46 10.39 -12.23
CA SER A 33 33.95 9.02 -12.11
C SER A 33 33.88 8.58 -10.65
N GLN A 34 34.84 9.00 -9.84
CA GLN A 34 34.89 8.74 -8.41
C GLN A 34 33.84 9.58 -7.68
N ASP A 35 33.61 10.82 -8.11
CA ASP A 35 32.51 11.66 -7.64
C ASP A 35 31.16 11.03 -7.99
N TRP A 36 30.97 10.59 -9.24
CA TRP A 36 29.82 9.80 -9.69
C TRP A 36 29.60 8.51 -8.90
N GLN A 37 30.66 7.79 -8.54
CA GLN A 37 30.59 6.57 -7.73
C GLN A 37 30.42 6.86 -6.23
N SER A 38 30.85 8.03 -5.77
CA SER A 38 30.78 8.46 -4.37
C SER A 38 29.45 9.10 -4.02
N GLN A 39 28.64 9.47 -5.03
CA GLN A 39 27.27 9.91 -4.80
C GLN A 39 26.59 8.87 -3.91
N ALA A 40 26.31 9.29 -2.68
CA ALA A 40 25.58 8.51 -1.71
C ALA A 40 24.14 8.45 -2.20
N VAL A 41 23.88 7.65 -3.24
CA VAL A 41 22.53 7.29 -3.62
C VAL A 41 21.94 6.71 -2.35
N PRO A 42 20.93 7.34 -1.71
CA PRO A 42 20.39 6.78 -0.50
C PRO A 42 19.85 5.41 -0.89
N LYS A 43 20.59 4.37 -0.46
CA LYS A 43 20.33 2.97 -0.77
C LYS A 43 19.10 2.53 0.02
N THR A 44 17.97 3.18 -0.23
CA THR A 44 16.70 2.56 0.02
C THR A 44 16.63 1.44 -1.01
N ASP A 45 16.78 0.20 -0.58
CA ASP A 45 16.81 -0.97 -1.44
C ASP A 45 15.52 -0.99 -2.30
N ILE A 46 15.63 -0.47 -3.52
CA ILE A 46 14.51 -0.27 -4.44
C ILE A 46 13.90 -1.64 -4.76
N ALA A 47 14.72 -2.67 -4.87
CA ALA A 47 14.26 -4.04 -5.08
C ALA A 47 13.46 -4.56 -3.88
N ALA A 48 13.91 -4.29 -2.65
CA ALA A 48 13.14 -4.62 -1.45
C ALA A 48 11.83 -3.83 -1.37
N LEU A 49 11.81 -2.55 -1.73
CA LEU A 49 10.59 -1.72 -1.77
C LEU A 49 9.59 -2.23 -2.80
N VAL A 50 10.03 -2.57 -4.01
CA VAL A 50 9.19 -3.15 -5.06
C VAL A 50 8.61 -4.48 -4.60
N LYS A 51 9.45 -5.38 -4.07
CA LYS A 51 9.02 -6.69 -3.55
C LYS A 51 8.01 -6.55 -2.41
N GLN A 52 8.26 -5.62 -1.48
CA GLN A 52 7.37 -5.33 -0.37
C GLN A 52 6.03 -4.78 -0.86
N THR A 53 6.04 -3.83 -1.79
CA THR A 53 4.85 -3.23 -2.39
C THR A 53 4.04 -4.27 -3.14
N LYS A 54 4.68 -5.14 -3.93
CA LYS A 54 4.03 -6.25 -4.65
C LYS A 54 3.34 -7.23 -3.70
N ARG A 55 4.04 -7.69 -2.66
CA ARG A 55 3.46 -8.61 -1.66
C ARG A 55 2.26 -7.98 -0.95
N ARG A 56 2.34 -6.69 -0.62
CA ARG A 56 1.23 -5.95 0.01
C ARG A 56 0.04 -5.81 -0.94
N THR A 57 0.29 -5.50 -2.20
CA THR A 57 -0.76 -5.42 -3.23
C THR A 57 -1.44 -6.77 -3.43
N GLN A 58 -0.70 -7.88 -3.41
CA GLN A 58 -1.27 -9.23 -3.44
C GLN A 58 -2.13 -9.52 -2.20
N GLY A 59 -1.65 -9.20 -1.00
CA GLY A 59 -2.43 -9.34 0.23
C GLY A 59 -3.71 -8.49 0.22
N ALA A 60 -3.65 -7.28 -0.32
CA ALA A 60 -4.82 -6.43 -0.52
C ALA A 60 -5.79 -7.05 -1.53
N LYS A 61 -5.31 -7.56 -2.67
CA LYS A 61 -6.16 -8.27 -3.65
C LYS A 61 -6.86 -9.48 -3.03
N LEU A 62 -6.15 -10.28 -2.24
CA LEU A 62 -6.73 -11.43 -1.54
C LEU A 62 -7.81 -10.99 -0.55
N CYS A 63 -7.53 -9.99 0.30
CA CYS A 63 -8.51 -9.45 1.25
C CYS A 63 -9.75 -8.90 0.53
N PHE A 64 -9.57 -8.22 -0.60
CA PHE A 64 -10.68 -7.73 -1.42
C PHE A 64 -11.52 -8.88 -2.00
N ALA A 65 -10.87 -9.94 -2.52
CA ALA A 65 -11.56 -11.12 -3.02
C ALA A 65 -12.37 -11.81 -1.93
N LEU A 66 -11.81 -11.94 -0.72
CA LEU A 66 -12.52 -12.47 0.43
C LEU A 66 -13.75 -11.63 0.80
N ASN A 67 -13.63 -10.29 0.78
CA ASN A 67 -14.78 -9.42 1.05
C ASN A 67 -15.91 -9.64 0.02
N ILE A 68 -15.59 -9.76 -1.27
CA ILE A 68 -16.57 -10.08 -2.32
C ILE A 68 -17.25 -11.43 -2.04
N ILE A 69 -16.47 -12.48 -1.74
CA ILE A 69 -17.00 -13.82 -1.46
C ILE A 69 -17.95 -13.78 -0.25
N VAL A 70 -17.57 -13.09 0.82
CA VAL A 70 -18.41 -12.92 2.01
C VAL A 70 -19.70 -12.18 1.66
N THR A 71 -19.65 -11.09 0.90
CA THR A 71 -20.84 -10.36 0.46
C THR A 71 -21.79 -11.23 -0.35
N LEU A 72 -21.25 -12.02 -1.29
CA LEU A 72 -22.05 -12.97 -2.08
C LEU A 72 -22.65 -14.06 -1.21
N GLY A 73 -21.89 -14.61 -0.25
CA GLY A 73 -22.39 -15.58 0.71
C GLY A 73 -23.54 -15.03 1.56
N LEU A 74 -23.43 -13.80 2.04
CA LEU A 74 -24.51 -13.13 2.79
C LEU A 74 -25.77 -12.92 1.94
N LEU A 75 -25.60 -12.54 0.67
CA LEU A 75 -26.72 -12.40 -0.26
C LEU A 75 -27.42 -13.75 -0.52
N ILE A 76 -26.65 -14.81 -0.79
CA ILE A 76 -27.20 -16.15 -1.03
C ILE A 76 -27.94 -16.64 0.23
N PHE A 77 -27.36 -16.46 1.42
CA PHE A 77 -27.98 -16.85 2.68
C PHE A 77 -29.28 -16.08 2.92
N PHE A 78 -29.29 -14.77 2.67
CA PHE A 78 -30.50 -13.95 2.78
C PHE A 78 -31.60 -14.42 1.83
N LEU A 79 -31.28 -14.62 0.54
CA LEU A 79 -32.25 -15.09 -0.45
C LEU A 79 -32.79 -16.48 -0.11
N PHE A 80 -31.95 -17.37 0.39
CA PHE A 80 -32.36 -18.69 0.87
C PHE A 80 -33.30 -18.57 2.08
N GLY A 81 -33.01 -17.69 3.03
CA GLY A 81 -33.88 -17.41 4.17
C GLY A 81 -35.24 -16.84 3.75
N VAL A 82 -35.25 -15.94 2.75
CA VAL A 82 -36.49 -15.40 2.17
C VAL A 82 -37.30 -16.50 1.49
N TRP A 83 -36.64 -17.39 0.74
CA TRP A 83 -37.33 -18.51 0.08
C TRP A 83 -37.95 -19.50 1.08
N GLN A 84 -37.32 -19.70 2.24
CA GLN A 84 -37.89 -20.47 3.36
C GLN A 84 -39.00 -19.75 4.14
N GLY A 85 -39.39 -18.54 3.74
CA GLY A 85 -40.41 -17.76 4.45
C GLY A 85 -39.94 -17.15 5.77
N LYS A 86 -38.63 -17.16 6.08
CA LYS A 86 -38.04 -16.61 7.31
C LYS A 86 -37.83 -15.10 7.23
N LEU A 87 -38.62 -14.40 6.42
CA LEU A 87 -38.53 -12.96 6.29
C LEU A 87 -39.11 -12.32 7.56
N GLY A 88 -38.32 -11.47 8.22
CA GLY A 88 -38.69 -10.85 9.50
C GLY A 88 -38.16 -11.59 10.72
N GLU A 89 -37.58 -12.79 10.58
CA GLU A 89 -36.82 -13.39 11.68
C GLU A 89 -35.57 -12.55 11.99
N PRO A 90 -35.16 -12.42 13.26
CA PRO A 90 -34.01 -11.61 13.65
C PRO A 90 -32.73 -11.95 12.87
N VAL A 91 -32.48 -13.25 12.66
CA VAL A 91 -31.28 -13.74 11.95
C VAL A 91 -31.33 -13.36 10.47
N ASN A 92 -32.42 -13.65 9.77
CA ASN A 92 -32.51 -13.34 8.34
C ASN A 92 -32.53 -11.82 8.08
N THR A 93 -33.16 -11.05 8.97
CA THR A 93 -33.20 -9.58 8.89
C THR A 93 -31.82 -8.97 9.15
N TYR A 94 -31.08 -9.49 10.13
CA TYR A 94 -29.70 -9.11 10.38
C TYR A 94 -28.79 -9.45 9.19
N VAL A 95 -28.93 -10.63 8.60
CA VAL A 95 -28.15 -11.01 7.41
C VAL A 95 -28.51 -10.14 6.21
N GLY A 96 -29.78 -9.81 6.00
CA GLY A 96 -30.20 -8.89 4.93
C GLY A 96 -29.62 -7.49 5.10
N GLY A 97 -29.72 -6.91 6.31
CA GLY A 97 -29.10 -5.62 6.63
C GLY A 97 -27.58 -5.66 6.51
N GLY A 98 -26.96 -6.74 6.95
CA GLY A 98 -25.52 -6.99 6.83
C GLY A 98 -25.07 -7.11 5.38
N ALA A 99 -25.82 -7.82 4.54
CA ALA A 99 -25.59 -7.95 3.11
C ALA A 99 -25.65 -6.58 2.42
N PHE A 100 -26.67 -5.77 2.73
CA PHE A 100 -26.80 -4.42 2.19
C PHE A 100 -25.62 -3.51 2.56
N LEU A 101 -25.25 -3.48 3.85
CA LEU A 101 -24.06 -2.73 4.30
C LEU A 101 -22.76 -3.26 3.67
N SER A 102 -22.65 -4.58 3.52
CA SER A 102 -21.50 -5.24 2.90
C SER A 102 -21.35 -4.86 1.43
N ILE A 103 -22.43 -4.78 0.67
CA ILE A 103 -22.42 -4.30 -0.73
C ILE A 103 -21.91 -2.86 -0.82
N ILE A 104 -22.41 -1.97 0.04
CA ILE A 104 -21.96 -0.57 0.09
C ILE A 104 -20.46 -0.54 0.41
N PHE A 105 -20.02 -1.33 1.39
CA PHE A 105 -18.62 -1.40 1.78
C PHE A 105 -17.72 -1.88 0.63
N VAL A 106 -18.08 -2.98 -0.05
CA VAL A 106 -17.33 -3.51 -1.19
C VAL A 106 -17.31 -2.52 -2.35
N TYR A 107 -18.40 -1.79 -2.60
CA TYR A 107 -18.44 -0.74 -3.62
C TYR A 107 -17.42 0.38 -3.34
N LEU A 108 -17.40 0.89 -2.09
CA LEU A 108 -16.44 1.91 -1.67
C LEU A 108 -15.00 1.40 -1.72
N GLU A 109 -14.77 0.16 -1.25
CA GLU A 109 -13.47 -0.50 -1.31
C GLU A 109 -12.97 -0.64 -2.75
N THR A 110 -13.85 -1.06 -3.67
CA THR A 110 -13.55 -1.20 -5.10
C THR A 110 -13.11 0.13 -5.69
N LYS A 111 -13.85 1.22 -5.41
CA LYS A 111 -13.51 2.56 -5.91
C LYS A 111 -12.12 3.01 -5.48
N VAL A 112 -11.75 2.80 -4.21
CA VAL A 112 -10.43 3.20 -3.70
C VAL A 112 -9.32 2.33 -4.26
N ARG A 113 -9.50 1.01 -4.28
CA ARG A 113 -8.43 0.06 -4.66
C ARG A 113 -8.22 -0.01 -6.17
N LEU A 114 -9.28 0.05 -6.98
CA LEU A 114 -9.18 -0.01 -8.43
C LEU A 114 -8.46 1.21 -9.01
N ALA A 115 -8.74 2.40 -8.47
CA ALA A 115 -8.05 3.62 -8.87
C ALA A 115 -6.53 3.51 -8.63
N THR A 116 -6.13 2.95 -7.49
CA THR A 116 -4.72 2.74 -7.17
C THR A 116 -4.08 1.64 -8.00
N TRP A 117 -4.72 0.48 -8.16
CA TRP A 117 -4.14 -0.64 -8.92
C TRP A 117 -3.95 -0.34 -10.40
N ARG A 118 -4.78 0.53 -10.99
CA ARG A 118 -4.59 1.00 -12.38
C ARG A 118 -3.35 1.89 -12.54
N GLN A 119 -2.90 2.53 -11.46
CA GLN A 119 -1.75 3.45 -11.47
C GLN A 119 -0.43 2.75 -11.09
N LEU A 120 -0.48 1.51 -10.58
CA LEU A 120 0.74 0.75 -10.27
C LEU A 120 1.40 0.26 -11.56
N CYS A 121 2.58 0.81 -11.88
CA CYS A 121 3.45 0.31 -12.94
C CYS A 121 4.62 -0.48 -12.34
N ASP A 122 5.03 -1.61 -12.92
CA ASP A 122 6.13 -2.44 -12.38
C ASP A 122 7.55 -1.86 -12.63
N SER A 123 7.69 -0.58 -13.01
CA SER A 123 8.98 0.03 -13.30
C SER A 123 9.75 0.41 -12.02
N PRO A 124 11.06 0.11 -11.91
CA PRO A 124 11.86 0.41 -10.73
C PRO A 124 11.99 1.92 -10.47
N GLU A 125 11.98 2.74 -11.52
CA GLU A 125 11.99 4.20 -11.43
C GLU A 125 10.74 4.79 -10.74
N LYS A 126 9.61 4.07 -10.79
CA LYS A 126 8.35 4.47 -10.15
C LYS A 126 8.10 3.74 -8.82
N ALA A 127 9.07 2.99 -8.32
CA ALA A 127 8.91 2.17 -7.12
C ALA A 127 8.48 2.98 -5.89
N ILE A 128 9.05 4.17 -5.72
CA ILE A 128 8.77 5.06 -4.60
C ILE A 128 7.37 5.67 -4.74
N ASP A 129 7.00 6.17 -5.91
CA ASP A 129 5.65 6.69 -6.19
C ASP A 129 4.57 5.62 -5.98
N ASN A 130 4.82 4.40 -6.46
CA ASN A 130 3.94 3.26 -6.23
C ASN A 130 3.78 2.93 -4.74
N ALA A 131 4.85 3.03 -3.96
CA ALA A 131 4.82 2.81 -2.52
C ALA A 131 4.00 3.91 -1.80
N ILE A 132 4.12 5.16 -2.23
CA ILE A 132 3.31 6.29 -1.72
C ILE A 132 1.83 6.09 -2.06
N LEU A 133 1.51 5.83 -3.34
CA LEU A 133 0.14 5.58 -3.80
C LEU A 133 -0.50 4.41 -3.04
N SER A 134 0.26 3.32 -2.82
CA SER A 134 -0.16 2.18 -2.01
C SER A 134 -0.41 2.55 -0.54
N CYS A 135 0.42 3.42 0.05
CA CYS A 135 0.19 3.94 1.40
C CYS A 135 -1.06 4.82 1.47
N GLN A 136 -1.24 5.75 0.53
CA GLN A 136 -2.40 6.63 0.49
C GLN A 136 -3.72 5.86 0.31
N SER A 137 -3.73 4.88 -0.60
CA SER A 137 -4.86 3.98 -0.81
C SER A 137 -5.22 3.20 0.45
N SER A 138 -4.20 2.65 1.13
CA SER A 138 -4.38 1.93 2.39
C SER A 138 -4.91 2.83 3.51
N ILE A 139 -4.48 4.10 3.59
CA ILE A 139 -5.01 5.06 4.57
C ILE A 139 -6.48 5.37 4.29
N LYS A 140 -6.83 5.66 3.02
CA LYS A 140 -8.22 5.90 2.60
C LYS A 140 -9.10 4.69 2.91
N TYR A 141 -8.62 3.48 2.60
CA TYR A 141 -9.30 2.24 2.93
C TYR A 141 -9.55 2.12 4.44
N MET A 142 -8.55 2.35 5.29
CA MET A 142 -8.71 2.27 6.74
C MET A 142 -9.69 3.30 7.29
N VAL A 143 -9.73 4.52 6.72
CA VAL A 143 -10.74 5.52 7.08
C VAL A 143 -12.15 5.03 6.75
N ILE A 144 -12.35 4.47 5.55
CA ILE A 144 -13.64 3.88 5.15
C ILE A 144 -14.01 2.75 6.10
N THR A 145 -13.09 1.83 6.37
CA THR A 145 -13.32 0.74 7.33
C THR A 145 -13.78 1.29 8.68
N LYS A 146 -13.06 2.25 9.26
CA LYS A 146 -13.46 2.86 10.55
C LYS A 146 -14.83 3.53 10.50
N LEU A 147 -15.18 4.18 9.38
CA LEU A 147 -16.51 4.79 9.21
C LEU A 147 -17.61 3.73 9.13
N SER A 148 -17.34 2.61 8.44
CA SER A 148 -18.27 1.48 8.32
C SER A 148 -18.55 0.76 9.64
N PHE A 149 -17.70 0.91 10.66
CA PHE A 149 -17.98 0.39 12.00
C PHE A 149 -19.24 1.01 12.62
N ILE A 150 -19.58 2.27 12.29
CA ILE A 150 -20.73 2.96 12.89
C ILE A 150 -22.07 2.28 12.55
N PRO A 151 -22.45 2.13 11.26
CA PRO A 151 -23.70 1.44 10.92
C PRO A 151 -23.67 -0.04 11.32
N PHE A 152 -22.50 -0.69 11.25
CA PHE A 152 -22.37 -2.08 11.67
C PHE A 152 -22.61 -2.25 13.18
N LEU A 153 -22.08 -1.36 14.01
CA LEU A 153 -22.29 -1.39 15.46
C LEU A 153 -23.77 -1.18 15.82
N ALA A 154 -24.48 -0.28 15.14
CA ALA A 154 -25.92 -0.13 15.31
C ALA A 154 -26.67 -1.43 14.94
N LEU A 155 -26.31 -2.05 13.82
CA LEU A 155 -26.94 -3.28 13.34
C LEU A 155 -26.72 -4.47 14.29
N VAL A 156 -25.49 -4.69 14.77
CA VAL A 156 -25.21 -5.81 15.68
C VAL A 156 -25.84 -5.57 17.05
N ASN A 157 -25.85 -4.35 17.58
CA ASN A 157 -26.53 -4.07 18.84
C ASN A 157 -28.05 -4.28 18.73
N TRP A 158 -28.66 -3.88 17.61
CA TRP A 158 -30.06 -4.19 17.33
C TRP A 158 -30.31 -5.71 17.24
N PHE A 159 -29.42 -6.46 16.62
CA PHE A 159 -29.51 -7.92 16.55
C PHE A 159 -29.44 -8.60 17.92
N VAL A 160 -28.48 -8.19 18.77
CA VAL A 160 -28.38 -8.71 20.15
C VAL A 160 -29.65 -8.43 20.93
N TYR A 161 -30.19 -7.21 20.83
CA TYR A 161 -31.44 -6.84 21.48
C TYR A 161 -32.62 -7.71 21.03
N THR A 162 -32.79 -7.87 19.72
CA THR A 162 -33.92 -8.63 19.15
C THR A 162 -33.84 -10.12 19.46
N VAL A 163 -32.66 -10.73 19.33
CA VAL A 163 -32.46 -12.15 19.68
C VAL A 163 -32.66 -12.38 21.18
N SER A 164 -32.14 -11.50 22.03
CA SER A 164 -32.32 -11.63 23.49
C SER A 164 -33.80 -11.56 23.89
N LYS A 165 -34.59 -10.71 23.20
CA LYS A 165 -36.04 -10.62 23.40
C LYS A 165 -36.79 -11.86 22.92
N VAL A 166 -36.43 -12.41 21.76
CA VAL A 166 -37.13 -13.57 21.18
C VAL A 166 -36.78 -14.87 21.90
N GLU A 167 -35.51 -15.04 22.28
CA GLU A 167 -35.02 -16.28 22.89
C GLU A 167 -34.97 -16.23 24.42
N ASN A 168 -35.38 -15.12 25.05
CA ASN A 168 -35.29 -14.88 26.50
C ASN A 168 -33.88 -15.12 27.08
N LYS A 169 -32.85 -14.81 26.30
CA LYS A 169 -31.44 -14.94 26.70
C LYS A 169 -30.95 -13.69 27.42
N ASP A 170 -29.88 -13.85 28.21
CA ASP A 170 -29.27 -12.71 28.89
C ASP A 170 -28.70 -11.70 27.89
N MET A 171 -29.32 -10.51 27.91
CA MET A 171 -29.02 -9.41 27.01
C MET A 171 -27.70 -8.73 27.36
N LEU A 172 -27.37 -8.61 28.65
CA LEU A 172 -26.19 -7.89 29.12
C LEU A 172 -24.91 -8.60 28.69
N THR A 173 -24.85 -9.91 28.89
CA THR A 173 -23.71 -10.73 28.44
C THR A 173 -23.51 -10.61 26.93
N GLY A 174 -24.58 -10.67 26.13
CA GLY A 174 -24.52 -10.48 24.68
C GLY A 174 -23.91 -9.13 24.28
N PHE A 175 -24.35 -8.05 24.92
CA PHE A 175 -23.81 -6.71 24.65
C PHE A 175 -22.34 -6.57 25.03
N ILE A 176 -21.92 -7.10 26.18
CA ILE A 176 -20.53 -7.04 26.63
C ILE A 176 -19.62 -7.76 25.62
N TYR A 177 -19.98 -8.97 25.20
CA TYR A 177 -19.17 -9.72 24.24
C TYR A 177 -19.07 -9.04 22.88
N VAL A 178 -20.21 -8.63 22.31
CA VAL A 178 -20.25 -7.99 21.00
C VAL A 178 -19.50 -6.65 21.00
N ASN A 179 -19.80 -5.78 21.96
CA ASN A 179 -19.18 -4.45 22.00
C ASN A 179 -17.70 -4.54 22.38
N GLY A 180 -17.31 -5.47 23.26
CA GLY A 180 -15.92 -5.75 23.58
C GLY A 180 -15.13 -6.21 22.35
N PHE A 181 -15.67 -7.17 21.58
CA PHE A 181 -15.06 -7.61 20.33
C PHE A 181 -14.95 -6.48 19.30
N MET A 182 -16.02 -5.69 19.14
CA MET A 182 -16.05 -4.54 18.23
C MET A 182 -15.02 -3.48 18.61
N LEU A 183 -14.87 -3.18 19.91
CA LEU A 183 -13.88 -2.24 20.42
C LEU A 183 -12.46 -2.75 20.13
N LEU A 184 -12.19 -4.03 20.37
CA LEU A 184 -10.89 -4.64 20.09
C LEU A 184 -10.55 -4.55 18.59
N MET A 185 -11.49 -4.87 17.71
CA MET A 185 -11.33 -4.73 16.27
C MET A 185 -11.08 -3.27 15.86
N TYR A 186 -11.82 -2.32 16.45
CA TYR A 186 -11.63 -0.89 16.18
C TYR A 186 -10.23 -0.41 16.59
N VAL A 187 -9.76 -0.80 17.78
CA VAL A 187 -8.41 -0.47 18.27
C VAL A 187 -7.34 -1.07 17.36
N PHE A 188 -7.52 -2.31 16.91
CA PHE A 188 -6.61 -2.95 15.97
C PHE A 188 -6.53 -2.20 14.63
N VAL A 189 -7.68 -1.83 14.06
CA VAL A 189 -7.74 -1.04 12.82
C VAL A 189 -7.10 0.34 13.02
N ASP A 190 -7.34 1.00 14.15
CA ASP A 190 -6.73 2.31 14.46
C ASP A 190 -5.21 2.20 14.60
N TYR A 191 -4.72 1.14 15.26
CA TYR A 191 -3.28 0.86 15.36
C TYR A 191 -2.66 0.73 13.96
N LEU A 192 -3.28 -0.05 13.06
CA LEU A 192 -2.80 -0.20 11.68
C LEU A 192 -2.85 1.14 10.93
N HIS A 193 -3.90 1.94 11.12
CA HIS A 193 -4.03 3.26 10.52
C HIS A 193 -2.91 4.21 10.94
N ARG A 194 -2.58 4.27 12.23
CA ARG A 194 -1.45 5.07 12.74
C ARG A 194 -0.13 4.58 12.17
N LYS A 195 0.09 3.26 12.12
CA LYS A 195 1.31 2.67 11.53
C LYS A 195 1.48 3.08 10.06
N ARG A 196 0.40 3.06 9.27
CA ARG A 196 0.43 3.46 7.85
C ARG A 196 0.67 4.95 7.66
N LYS A 197 0.09 5.81 8.50
CA LYS A 197 0.38 7.25 8.48
C LYS A 197 1.86 7.54 8.75
N LYS A 198 2.48 6.84 9.71
CA LYS A 198 3.92 6.97 9.98
C LYS A 198 4.77 6.57 8.78
N GLN A 199 4.47 5.44 8.14
CA GLN A 199 5.17 4.98 6.92
C GLN A 199 5.03 5.96 5.76
N TYR A 200 3.82 6.50 5.57
CA TYR A 200 3.58 7.52 4.54
C TYR A 200 4.44 8.76 4.77
N LYS A 201 4.47 9.27 6.02
CA LYS A 201 5.26 10.43 6.38
C LYS A 201 6.76 10.19 6.14
N GLN A 202 7.28 9.05 6.59
CA GLN A 202 8.68 8.68 6.36
C GLN A 202 9.05 8.65 4.86
N LEU A 203 8.20 8.07 4.02
CA LEU A 203 8.45 8.02 2.57
C LEU A 203 8.44 9.40 1.91
N VAL A 204 7.55 10.29 2.34
CA VAL A 204 7.47 11.66 1.81
C VAL A 204 8.67 12.49 2.26
N ASP A 205 9.04 12.39 3.55
CA ASP A 205 10.17 13.14 4.12
C ASP A 205 11.48 12.73 3.41
N SER A 206 11.74 11.43 3.21
CA SER A 206 12.95 10.94 2.51
C SER A 206 13.05 11.39 1.04
N ILE A 207 11.92 11.59 0.36
CA ILE A 207 11.92 12.13 -1.02
C ILE A 207 12.22 13.63 -1.01
N SER A 208 11.69 14.36 -0.02
CA SER A 208 11.95 15.80 0.09
C SER A 208 13.43 16.09 0.34
N GLU A 209 14.07 15.28 1.19
CA GLU A 209 15.52 15.34 1.44
C GLU A 209 16.31 15.06 0.16
N LEU A 210 15.95 14.02 -0.58
CA LEU A 210 16.52 13.63 -1.87
C LEU A 210 16.44 14.70 -2.98
N LYS A 211 15.43 15.57 -2.93
CA LYS A 211 15.23 16.62 -3.93
C LYS A 211 15.91 17.94 -3.52
N SER A 212 16.31 18.06 -2.26
CA SER A 212 16.93 19.27 -1.68
C SER A 212 18.45 19.21 -1.56
N GLY A 213 19.05 18.01 -1.67
CA GLY A 213 20.49 17.81 -1.77
C GLY A 213 20.91 17.64 -3.22
#